data_AF-A0A2Z6S3A0-F1
#
_entry.id   AF-A0A2Z6S3A0-F1
#
_cell.length_a   1.000
_cell.length_b   1.000
_cell.length_c   1.000
_cell.angle_alpha   90.00
_cell.angle_beta   90.00
_cell.angle_gamma   90.00
#
_symmetry.space_group_name_H-M   'P 1'
#
loop_
_entity.id
_entity.type
_entity.pdbx_description
1 polymer ?
#
loop_
_entity_poly.entity_id
_entity_poly.type
_entity_poly.pdbx_seq_one_letter_code
_entity_poly.pdbx_strand_id
1 'polypeptide(L)'
;MTADIITILDPAYSECHEIIMNPLKDDLITLYSCILVNRSFCRVFIPILWRNPFKFVKDNKGLTSIINTLIHCLNPSIKNDLVDKELILLEELPTSQTYFKYHTLIKEFELNPLQKGIRLWVTYHLSQKLTRRSISRRVLKINKYIGNLLFDKENQYESLNIYHNELLSGLKSLFDICKFDNYEKSLAEVNKLSLGFFHKNDTKLILPITKNILNLQNKLSPNIQHLQISVYTVKEHDEFSRNLIHFINSQKKLKSLIIDTIWLKNDFIPSFLISLQKQSNSLTFLKLQNDKISNELLISILNSLPYLITLYLDITPSNSHGSQIPFKKLNHLKHLYYNYHPISFHGWIVLNSWHSNPYSVDPTMELLKRILSTSSLISFKIKSKFFRCVQVYPQHLSHLHIILDTDSLDNLIILLRNLNQLIYLKLDNSNGDIILRCNHYSFIEFVKTIPITLRIFETNLNITNSYLELLFNEPQINIQIIKLYNYMYSNTSLRVFIDYANSYKKCFKELGIPYNIKRSISKDYINEAKNYFNITTLTNDDINNPFYDEPIKNSYWSSRTNWKRD
;
A
#
# COMPACT_ATOMS: atom_id res chain seq x y z
N MET A 1 34.17 19.11 -21.53
CA MET A 1 32.74 19.25 -21.20
C MET A 1 32.47 18.44 -19.95
N THR A 2 32.49 19.07 -18.78
CA THR A 2 32.01 18.44 -17.54
C THR A 2 30.49 18.56 -17.54
N ALA A 3 29.78 17.47 -17.79
CA ALA A 3 28.34 17.43 -17.54
C ALA A 3 28.14 17.73 -16.04
N ASP A 4 27.51 18.86 -15.75
CA ASP A 4 27.14 19.20 -14.38
C ASP A 4 26.14 18.13 -13.91
N ILE A 5 26.26 17.63 -12.68
CA ILE A 5 25.31 16.64 -12.15
C ILE A 5 23.87 17.17 -12.29
N ILE A 6 23.70 18.49 -12.20
CA ILE A 6 22.41 19.17 -12.41
C ILE A 6 21.85 18.93 -13.82
N THR A 7 22.69 18.92 -14.86
CA THR A 7 22.24 18.60 -16.23
C THR A 7 21.77 17.16 -16.38
N ILE A 8 22.34 16.20 -15.62
CA ILE A 8 21.89 14.80 -15.63
C ILE A 8 20.54 14.64 -14.89
N LEU A 9 20.28 15.51 -13.91
CA LEU A 9 19.03 15.56 -13.15
C LEU A 9 17.95 16.41 -13.83
N ASP A 10 18.19 16.93 -15.04
CA ASP A 10 17.20 17.67 -15.81
C ASP A 10 16.21 16.68 -16.47
N PRO A 11 14.88 16.89 -16.36
CA PRO A 11 13.88 16.10 -17.07
C PRO A 11 14.09 16.02 -18.60
N ALA A 12 14.83 16.96 -19.20
CA ALA A 12 15.22 16.92 -20.60
C ALA A 12 16.06 15.69 -20.98
N TYR A 13 16.73 15.05 -20.01
CA TYR A 13 17.45 13.78 -20.18
C TYR A 13 16.64 12.62 -19.55
N SER A 14 15.48 12.33 -20.15
CA SER A 14 14.45 11.45 -19.58
C SER A 14 14.95 10.07 -19.14
N GLU A 15 15.86 9.45 -19.89
CA GLU A 15 16.40 8.12 -19.56
C GLU A 15 17.20 8.12 -18.25
N CYS A 16 18.13 9.07 -18.08
CA CYS A 16 18.92 9.17 -16.85
C CYS A 16 18.09 9.68 -15.67
N HIS A 17 17.21 10.65 -15.93
CA HIS A 17 16.34 11.22 -14.92
C HIS A 17 15.42 10.15 -14.31
N GLU A 18 14.78 9.31 -15.12
CA GLU A 18 13.90 8.25 -14.61
C GLU A 18 14.68 7.20 -13.81
N ILE A 19 15.87 6.78 -14.26
CA ILE A 19 16.69 5.79 -13.57
C ILE A 19 17.12 6.30 -12.18
N ILE A 20 17.47 7.58 -12.07
CA ILE A 20 17.92 8.19 -10.81
C ILE A 20 16.74 8.53 -9.90
N MET A 21 15.68 9.14 -10.43
CA MET A 21 14.60 9.69 -9.59
C MET A 21 13.59 8.64 -9.15
N ASN A 22 13.35 7.58 -9.92
CA ASN A 22 12.36 6.56 -9.55
C ASN A 22 12.67 5.83 -8.25
N PRO A 23 13.92 5.41 -7.96
CA PRO A 23 14.29 4.84 -6.67
C PRO A 23 14.22 5.87 -5.53
N LEU A 24 14.57 7.13 -5.81
CA LEU A 24 14.69 8.18 -4.79
C LEU A 24 13.35 8.72 -4.29
N LYS A 25 12.29 8.69 -5.11
CA LYS A 25 10.98 9.30 -4.76
C LYS A 25 10.32 8.70 -3.51
N ASP A 26 10.71 7.50 -3.11
CA ASP A 26 10.23 6.79 -1.92
C ASP A 26 11.27 6.80 -0.77
N ASP A 27 12.49 7.30 -1.00
CA ASP A 27 13.58 7.36 -0.01
C ASP A 27 13.71 8.75 0.62
N LEU A 28 12.96 8.96 1.71
CA LEU A 28 12.96 10.22 2.46
C LEU A 28 14.35 10.63 2.96
N ILE A 29 15.16 9.67 3.42
CA ILE A 29 16.46 9.97 4.05
C ILE A 29 17.42 10.50 2.99
N THR A 30 17.45 9.86 1.83
CA THR A 30 18.29 10.30 0.72
C THR A 30 17.79 11.64 0.16
N LEU A 31 16.48 11.82 -0.04
CA LEU A 31 15.92 13.11 -0.49
C LEU A 31 16.28 14.26 0.47
N TYR A 32 16.18 14.01 1.79
CA TYR A 32 16.55 15.00 2.81
C TYR A 32 18.04 15.34 2.75
N SER A 33 18.90 14.35 2.55
CA SER A 33 20.34 14.57 2.40
C SER A 33 20.64 15.40 1.13
N CYS A 34 19.95 15.11 0.03
CA CYS A 34 20.10 15.83 -1.23
C CYS A 34 19.72 17.31 -1.11
N ILE A 35 18.60 17.66 -0.45
CA ILE A 35 18.19 19.07 -0.31
C ILE A 35 19.17 19.91 0.52
N LEU A 36 20.04 19.29 1.33
CA LEU A 36 21.02 19.98 2.17
C LEU A 36 22.36 20.25 1.45
N VAL A 37 22.55 19.71 0.23
CA VAL A 37 23.82 19.84 -0.51
C VAL A 37 24.09 21.28 -0.92
N ASN A 38 23.18 21.88 -1.71
CA ASN A 38 23.26 23.28 -2.15
C ASN A 38 21.93 23.76 -2.75
N ARG A 39 21.86 25.04 -3.10
CA ARG A 39 20.66 25.70 -3.66
C ARG A 39 20.14 25.05 -4.95
N SER A 40 21.03 24.52 -5.80
CA SER A 40 20.64 23.87 -7.05
C SER A 40 19.97 22.52 -6.78
N PHE A 41 20.54 21.74 -5.86
CA PHE A 41 19.93 20.49 -5.40
C PHE A 41 18.58 20.76 -4.73
N CYS A 42 18.44 21.81 -3.91
CA CYS A 42 17.14 22.19 -3.36
C CYS A 42 16.07 22.36 -4.46
N ARG A 43 16.41 23.03 -5.57
CA ARG A 43 15.47 23.28 -6.68
C ARG A 43 15.02 21.99 -7.38
N VAL A 44 15.85 20.95 -7.39
CA VAL A 44 15.53 19.64 -8.00
C VAL A 44 14.72 18.77 -7.03
N PHE A 45 15.17 18.64 -5.79
CA PHE A 45 14.64 17.65 -4.85
C PHE A 45 13.44 18.14 -4.03
N ILE A 46 13.27 19.45 -3.83
CA ILE A 46 12.07 19.99 -3.15
C ILE A 46 10.78 19.68 -3.92
N PRO A 47 10.69 19.86 -5.26
CA PRO A 47 9.53 19.42 -6.03
C PRO A 47 9.21 17.93 -5.88
N ILE A 48 10.22 17.07 -5.80
CA ILE A 48 10.04 15.62 -5.61
C ILE A 48 9.46 15.34 -4.22
N LEU A 49 10.03 15.98 -3.19
CA LEU A 49 9.57 15.83 -1.80
C LEU A 49 8.15 16.38 -1.59
N TRP A 50 7.84 17.53 -2.21
CA TRP A 50 6.56 18.23 -2.10
C TRP A 50 5.50 17.76 -3.09
N ARG A 51 5.84 16.82 -3.97
CA ARG A 51 4.88 16.15 -4.85
C ARG A 51 3.69 15.58 -4.08
N ASN A 52 3.97 14.97 -2.93
CA ASN A 52 3.01 14.55 -1.92
C ASN A 52 3.54 14.90 -0.52
N PRO A 53 3.20 16.08 0.03
CA PRO A 53 3.79 16.52 1.29
C PRO A 53 3.38 15.66 2.49
N PHE A 54 2.27 14.92 2.39
CA PHE A 54 1.73 14.11 3.49
C PHE A 54 2.28 12.68 3.53
N LYS A 55 2.90 12.22 2.45
CA LYS A 55 3.36 10.83 2.26
C LYS A 55 4.24 10.30 3.39
N PHE A 56 5.18 11.13 3.84
CA PHE A 56 6.20 10.75 4.82
C PHE A 56 5.89 11.16 6.25
N VAL A 57 4.86 11.99 6.44
CA VAL A 57 4.46 12.49 7.75
C VAL A 57 3.53 11.50 8.42
N LYS A 58 3.87 11.07 9.63
CA LYS A 58 3.10 10.09 10.41
C LYS A 58 2.65 10.62 11.78
N ASP A 59 2.95 11.87 12.09
CA ASP A 59 2.67 12.49 13.38
C ASP A 59 1.94 13.84 13.24
N ASN A 60 1.32 14.29 14.33
CA ASN A 60 0.53 15.52 14.34
C ASN A 60 1.38 16.79 14.14
N LYS A 61 2.64 16.82 14.61
CA LYS A 61 3.50 18.02 14.49
C LYS A 61 3.92 18.23 13.04
N GLY A 62 4.25 17.14 12.34
CA GLY A 62 4.53 17.18 10.91
C GLY A 62 3.33 17.70 10.10
N LEU A 63 2.11 17.24 10.41
CA LEU A 63 0.89 17.73 9.73
C LEU A 63 0.70 19.23 9.94
N THR A 64 0.82 19.70 11.19
CA THR A 64 0.75 21.13 11.51
C THR A 64 1.81 21.93 10.73
N SER A 65 3.03 21.41 10.59
CA SER A 65 4.11 22.07 9.86
C SER A 65 3.84 22.20 8.36
N ILE A 66 3.22 21.19 7.74
CA ILE A 66 2.78 21.26 6.33
C ILE A 66 1.74 22.36 6.17
N ILE A 67 0.71 22.38 7.02
CA ILE A 67 -0.34 23.40 6.94
C ILE A 67 0.23 24.78 7.19
N ASN A 68 1.14 24.91 8.15
CA ASN A 68 1.84 26.15 8.41
C ASN A 68 2.53 26.64 7.13
N THR A 69 3.27 25.78 6.44
CA THR A 69 3.94 26.11 5.17
C THR A 69 2.97 26.52 4.06
N LEU A 70 1.79 25.88 3.96
CA LEU A 70 0.76 26.31 3.00
C LEU A 70 0.17 27.67 3.36
N ILE A 71 -0.03 27.96 4.65
CA ILE A 71 -0.44 29.28 5.14
C ILE A 71 0.65 30.33 4.82
N HIS A 72 1.93 29.95 4.87
CA HIS A 72 3.03 30.82 4.46
C HIS A 72 2.95 31.18 2.97
N CYS A 73 2.33 30.35 2.13
CA CYS A 73 2.13 30.64 0.70
C CYS A 73 0.93 31.56 0.42
N LEU A 74 0.08 31.86 1.41
CA LEU A 74 -1.05 32.76 1.22
C LEU A 74 -0.60 34.21 1.00
N ASN A 75 -1.42 34.96 0.28
CA ASN A 75 -1.21 36.39 0.06
C ASN A 75 -1.17 37.16 1.39
N PRO A 76 -0.34 38.21 1.52
CA PRO A 76 -0.23 39.01 2.75
C PRO A 76 -1.58 39.56 3.25
N SER A 77 -2.48 39.96 2.36
CA SER A 77 -3.82 40.45 2.72
C SER A 77 -4.67 39.39 3.43
N ILE A 78 -4.59 38.13 3.01
CA ILE A 78 -5.31 37.01 3.62
C ILE A 78 -4.68 36.68 4.99
N LYS A 79 -3.36 36.76 5.11
CA LYS A 79 -2.66 36.57 6.40
C LYS A 79 -3.07 37.63 7.41
N ASN A 80 -3.17 38.89 7.00
CA ASN A 80 -3.65 39.98 7.87
C ASN A 80 -5.11 39.74 8.29
N ASP A 81 -5.98 39.30 7.39
CA ASP A 81 -7.37 38.93 7.73
C ASP A 81 -7.43 37.81 8.78
N LEU A 82 -6.53 36.82 8.70
CA LEU A 82 -6.42 35.74 9.68
C LEU A 82 -5.95 36.23 11.06
N VAL A 83 -4.99 37.16 11.10
CA VAL A 83 -4.54 37.80 12.35
C VAL A 83 -5.67 38.63 12.96
N ASP A 84 -6.18 39.59 12.20
CA ASP A 84 -7.02 40.67 12.69
C ASP A 84 -8.42 40.17 13.10
N LYS A 85 -8.96 39.18 12.37
CA LYS A 85 -10.34 38.71 12.56
C LYS A 85 -10.48 37.39 13.28
N GLU A 86 -9.45 36.53 13.27
CA GLU A 86 -9.55 35.17 13.85
C GLU A 86 -8.77 34.97 15.14
N LEU A 87 -8.06 36.00 15.64
CA LEU A 87 -7.29 36.00 16.89
C LEU A 87 -6.18 34.93 16.92
N ILE A 88 -5.53 34.74 15.77
CA ILE A 88 -4.37 33.86 15.61
C ILE A 88 -3.14 34.61 16.15
N LEU A 89 -2.28 33.92 16.89
CA LEU A 89 -1.08 34.54 17.49
C LEU A 89 -0.13 35.04 16.38
N LEU A 90 0.20 36.34 16.44
CA LEU A 90 1.04 37.07 15.47
C LEU A 90 2.48 36.55 15.39
N GLU A 91 3.04 36.06 16.50
CA GLU A 91 4.42 35.57 16.59
C GLU A 91 4.66 34.28 15.77
N GLU A 92 3.59 33.64 15.30
CA GLU A 92 3.64 32.35 14.59
C GLU A 92 3.31 32.46 13.09
N LEU A 93 2.97 33.66 12.62
CA LEU A 93 2.70 33.94 11.21
C LEU A 93 3.88 34.70 10.59
N PRO A 94 4.43 34.23 9.45
CA PRO A 94 5.66 34.75 8.88
C PRO A 94 5.44 36.12 8.21
N THR A 95 6.44 36.99 8.34
CA THR A 95 6.52 38.26 7.61
C THR A 95 7.16 38.11 6.22
N SER A 96 7.93 37.06 5.98
CA SER A 96 8.66 36.82 4.71
C SER A 96 7.94 35.86 3.75
N GLN A 97 8.07 36.10 2.45
CA GLN A 97 7.58 35.22 1.39
C GLN A 97 8.30 33.85 1.41
N THR A 98 7.59 32.77 1.08
CA THR A 98 8.22 31.45 0.94
C THR A 98 9.18 31.44 -0.24
N TYR A 99 10.31 30.73 -0.08
CA TYR A 99 11.30 30.60 -1.15
C TYR A 99 10.75 29.82 -2.37
N PHE A 100 9.86 28.85 -2.12
CA PHE A 100 9.13 28.12 -3.16
C PHE A 100 7.63 28.41 -3.04
N LYS A 101 6.91 28.38 -4.17
CA LYS A 101 5.45 28.29 -4.20
C LYS A 101 5.02 26.84 -3.94
N TYR A 102 5.16 26.39 -2.69
CA TYR A 102 5.02 24.98 -2.33
C TYR A 102 3.70 24.35 -2.77
N HIS A 103 2.59 25.11 -2.75
CA HIS A 103 1.29 24.63 -3.23
C HIS A 103 1.33 24.13 -4.69
N THR A 104 2.04 24.83 -5.59
CA THR A 104 2.17 24.46 -7.02
C THR A 104 2.96 23.17 -7.27
N LEU A 105 3.76 22.74 -6.29
CA LEU A 105 4.58 21.53 -6.37
C LEU A 105 3.78 20.26 -6.06
N ILE A 106 2.59 20.39 -5.46
CA ILE A 106 1.74 19.26 -5.08
C ILE A 106 1.10 18.67 -6.35
N LYS A 107 1.38 17.39 -6.62
CA LYS A 107 0.77 16.63 -7.73
C LYS A 107 -0.12 15.49 -7.24
N GLU A 108 0.01 15.10 -5.98
CA GLU A 108 -0.80 14.08 -5.33
C GLU A 108 -1.58 14.72 -4.18
N PHE A 109 -2.87 14.95 -4.40
CA PHE A 109 -3.74 15.61 -3.44
C PHE A 109 -4.29 14.62 -2.41
N GLU A 110 -4.22 14.96 -1.13
CA GLU A 110 -4.61 14.10 -0.01
C GLU A 110 -5.60 14.82 0.92
N LEU A 111 -6.89 14.47 0.85
CA LEU A 111 -7.93 15.19 1.58
C LEU A 111 -7.88 14.97 3.09
N ASN A 112 -7.74 13.71 3.52
CA ASN A 112 -7.85 13.36 4.94
C ASN A 112 -6.76 14.03 5.80
N PRO A 113 -5.45 13.89 5.49
CA PRO A 113 -4.42 14.56 6.27
C PRO A 113 -4.46 16.08 6.16
N LEU A 114 -4.90 16.63 5.01
CA LEU A 114 -5.11 18.07 4.87
C LEU A 114 -6.15 18.58 5.87
N GLN A 115 -7.32 17.95 5.93
CA GLN A 115 -8.40 18.33 6.86
C GLN A 115 -8.00 18.14 8.32
N LYS A 116 -7.34 17.02 8.65
CA LYS A 116 -6.79 16.78 9.98
C LYS A 116 -5.76 17.85 10.37
N GLY A 117 -4.83 18.14 9.46
CA GLY A 117 -3.78 19.14 9.65
C GLY A 117 -4.36 20.53 9.89
N ILE A 118 -5.34 20.97 9.09
CA ILE A 118 -5.96 22.30 9.24
C ILE A 118 -6.58 22.44 10.63
N ARG A 119 -7.27 21.40 11.10
CA ARG A 119 -7.86 21.39 12.44
C ARG A 119 -6.82 21.41 13.55
N LEU A 120 -5.74 20.63 13.43
CA LEU A 120 -4.63 20.63 14.38
C LEU A 120 -3.94 22.00 14.43
N TRP A 121 -3.68 22.58 13.26
CA TRP A 121 -3.07 23.90 13.12
C TRP A 121 -3.94 24.98 13.77
N VAL A 122 -5.24 25.00 13.48
CA VAL A 122 -6.18 25.90 14.19
C VAL A 122 -6.09 25.67 15.69
N THR A 123 -6.09 24.43 16.16
CA THR A 123 -6.09 24.16 17.61
C THR A 123 -4.80 24.62 18.29
N TYR A 124 -3.65 24.55 17.61
CA TYR A 124 -2.34 24.89 18.17
C TYR A 124 -2.10 26.41 18.21
N HIS A 125 -2.45 27.12 17.13
CA HIS A 125 -2.15 28.55 16.94
C HIS A 125 -3.21 29.50 17.51
N LEU A 126 -4.05 29.01 18.43
CA LEU A 126 -5.09 29.80 19.08
C LEU A 126 -4.64 30.29 20.45
N SER A 127 -4.81 31.60 20.65
CA SER A 127 -4.47 32.31 21.90
C SER A 127 -5.29 31.88 23.13
N GLN A 128 -6.45 31.24 22.96
CA GLN A 128 -7.34 30.83 24.05
C GLN A 128 -8.01 29.46 23.80
N LYS A 129 -8.35 28.74 24.89
CA LYS A 129 -9.14 27.48 24.82
C LYS A 129 -10.55 27.78 24.31
N LEU A 130 -10.83 27.44 23.04
CA LEU A 130 -12.10 27.71 22.38
C LEU A 130 -13.09 26.53 22.44
N THR A 131 -14.39 26.85 22.34
CA THR A 131 -15.45 25.84 22.14
C THR A 131 -15.34 25.19 20.76
N ARG A 132 -15.82 23.93 20.63
CA ARG A 132 -15.85 23.19 19.34
C ARG A 132 -16.46 23.99 18.19
N ARG A 133 -17.52 24.77 18.45
CA ARG A 133 -18.19 25.61 17.43
C ARG A 133 -17.29 26.71 16.89
N SER A 134 -16.38 27.23 17.71
CA SER A 134 -15.45 28.28 17.31
C SER A 134 -14.32 27.74 16.43
N ILE A 135 -13.86 26.52 16.71
CA ILE A 135 -12.89 25.79 15.89
C ILE A 135 -13.49 25.51 14.51
N SER A 136 -14.71 24.96 14.44
CA SER A 136 -15.36 24.66 13.15
C SER A 136 -15.53 25.88 12.25
N ARG A 137 -15.83 27.06 12.82
CA ARG A 137 -15.93 28.32 12.06
C ARG A 137 -14.60 28.73 11.43
N ARG A 138 -13.49 28.59 12.18
CA ARG A 138 -12.13 28.88 11.68
C ARG A 138 -11.68 27.90 10.62
N VAL A 139 -11.90 26.60 10.87
CA VAL A 139 -11.61 25.54 9.89
C VAL A 139 -12.33 25.83 8.57
N LEU A 140 -13.60 26.26 8.60
CA LEU A 140 -14.34 26.63 7.39
C LEU A 140 -13.68 27.78 6.61
N LYS A 141 -13.22 28.83 7.31
CA LYS A 141 -12.52 29.95 6.66
C LYS A 141 -11.17 29.54 6.09
N ILE A 142 -10.37 28.79 6.85
CA ILE A 142 -9.07 28.30 6.39
C ILE A 142 -9.24 27.33 5.22
N ASN A 143 -10.26 26.45 5.25
CA ASN A 143 -10.62 25.59 4.12
C ASN A 143 -10.87 26.41 2.85
N LYS A 144 -11.51 27.58 2.96
CA LYS A 144 -11.70 28.48 1.81
C LYS A 144 -10.38 29.03 1.30
N TYR A 145 -9.51 29.55 2.18
CA TYR A 145 -8.24 30.15 1.78
C TYR A 145 -7.25 29.13 1.20
N ILE A 146 -7.06 28.01 1.89
CA ILE A 146 -6.20 26.92 1.43
C ILE A 146 -6.79 26.26 0.20
N GLY A 147 -8.11 26.10 0.11
CA GLY A 147 -8.74 25.56 -1.09
C GLY A 147 -8.57 26.47 -2.31
N ASN A 148 -8.72 27.79 -2.16
CA ASN A 148 -8.43 28.74 -3.23
C ASN A 148 -6.95 28.69 -3.67
N LEU A 149 -6.03 28.45 -2.74
CA LEU A 149 -4.60 28.29 -3.01
C LEU A 149 -4.29 26.96 -3.74
N LEU A 150 -4.94 25.87 -3.34
CA LEU A 150 -4.72 24.53 -3.90
C LEU A 150 -5.45 24.31 -5.22
N PHE A 151 -6.52 25.04 -5.47
CA PHE A 151 -7.28 25.01 -6.72
C PHE A 151 -7.19 26.35 -7.45
N ASP A 152 -6.02 26.98 -7.38
CA ASP A 152 -5.68 28.10 -8.25
C ASP A 152 -5.38 27.63 -9.69
N LYS A 153 -5.16 28.58 -10.59
CA LYS A 153 -4.90 28.32 -12.01
C LYS A 153 -3.53 27.70 -12.33
N GLU A 154 -2.59 27.68 -11.39
CA GLU A 154 -1.22 27.15 -11.49
C GLU A 154 -1.14 25.68 -11.07
N ASN A 155 -2.12 25.18 -10.31
CA ASN A 155 -2.14 23.79 -9.85
C ASN A 155 -2.72 22.82 -10.88
N GLN A 156 -2.11 21.63 -10.96
CA GLN A 156 -2.55 20.50 -11.76
C GLN A 156 -2.18 19.22 -11.02
N TYR A 157 -3.15 18.34 -10.83
CA TYR A 157 -3.01 17.10 -10.06
C TYR A 157 -2.96 15.88 -10.98
N GLU A 158 -2.12 14.92 -10.61
CA GLU A 158 -2.00 13.62 -11.27
C GLU A 158 -2.74 12.53 -10.49
N SER A 159 -2.81 12.69 -9.15
CA SER A 159 -3.49 11.78 -8.24
C SER A 159 -4.38 12.53 -7.25
N LEU A 160 -5.54 11.95 -7.00
CA LEU A 160 -6.54 12.47 -6.08
C LEU A 160 -6.92 11.40 -5.05
N ASN A 161 -6.64 11.67 -3.77
CA ASN A 161 -6.97 10.78 -2.65
C ASN A 161 -7.99 11.44 -1.71
N ILE A 162 -9.25 11.04 -1.82
CA ILE A 162 -10.41 11.62 -1.13
C ILE A 162 -10.92 10.60 -0.12
N TYR A 163 -10.35 10.64 1.07
CA TYR A 163 -10.83 9.88 2.21
C TYR A 163 -11.49 10.81 3.22
N HIS A 164 -12.72 10.48 3.60
CA HIS A 164 -13.49 11.22 4.60
C HIS A 164 -13.48 10.48 5.95
N ASN A 165 -12.28 10.21 6.49
CA ASN A 165 -12.13 9.45 7.75
C ASN A 165 -12.28 10.36 8.98
N GLU A 166 -11.74 11.58 8.95
CA GLU A 166 -11.86 12.54 10.05
C GLU A 166 -12.88 13.66 9.75
N LEU A 167 -14.16 13.43 10.07
CA LEU A 167 -15.24 14.43 9.92
C LEU A 167 -15.55 15.18 11.24
N LEU A 168 -14.51 15.46 12.03
CA LEU A 168 -14.62 15.89 13.44
C LEU A 168 -15.30 17.25 13.67
N SER A 169 -15.52 18.04 12.62
CA SER A 169 -16.18 19.35 12.65
C SER A 169 -17.58 19.36 12.01
N GLY A 170 -18.09 18.20 11.58
CA GLY A 170 -19.43 18.01 11.02
C GLY A 170 -19.63 18.57 9.60
N LEU A 171 -20.83 18.37 9.05
CA LEU A 171 -21.22 18.71 7.66
C LEU A 171 -20.77 20.09 7.18
N LYS A 172 -20.90 21.13 8.02
CA LYS A 172 -20.65 22.52 7.62
C LYS A 172 -19.20 22.79 7.24
N SER A 173 -18.27 22.02 7.79
CA SER A 173 -16.83 22.18 7.55
C SER A 173 -16.29 21.29 6.43
N LEU A 174 -17.16 20.52 5.76
CA LEU A 174 -16.75 19.57 4.74
C LEU A 174 -16.08 20.31 3.58
N PHE A 175 -14.84 19.94 3.30
CA PHE A 175 -14.06 20.50 2.22
C PHE A 175 -14.57 19.94 0.89
N ASP A 176 -15.13 20.82 0.07
CA ASP A 176 -15.78 20.48 -1.19
C ASP A 176 -14.98 21.09 -2.33
N ILE A 177 -14.29 20.23 -3.06
CA ILE A 177 -13.38 20.61 -4.16
C ILE A 177 -14.15 21.34 -5.27
N CYS A 178 -15.42 20.99 -5.52
CA CYS A 178 -16.22 21.56 -6.60
C CYS A 178 -16.64 23.01 -6.33
N LYS A 179 -16.32 23.58 -5.15
CA LYS A 179 -16.62 24.98 -4.82
C LYS A 179 -15.53 25.97 -5.22
N PHE A 180 -14.39 25.50 -5.75
CA PHE A 180 -13.26 26.36 -6.08
C PHE A 180 -13.20 26.60 -7.59
N ASP A 181 -13.04 27.86 -8.02
CA ASP A 181 -13.24 28.25 -9.43
C ASP A 181 -12.40 27.46 -10.45
N ASN A 182 -11.15 27.11 -10.14
CA ASN A 182 -10.27 26.39 -11.08
C ASN A 182 -10.17 24.89 -10.79
N TYR A 183 -11.11 24.30 -10.05
CA TYR A 183 -11.09 22.87 -9.74
C TYR A 183 -11.03 22.02 -11.02
N GLU A 184 -11.79 22.38 -12.04
CA GLU A 184 -11.82 21.64 -13.30
C GLU A 184 -10.46 21.59 -14.00
N LYS A 185 -9.77 22.73 -14.06
CA LYS A 185 -8.44 22.81 -14.67
C LYS A 185 -7.43 22.00 -13.86
N SER A 186 -7.53 22.10 -12.53
CA SER A 186 -6.65 21.39 -11.61
C SER A 186 -6.79 19.87 -11.71
N LEU A 187 -7.98 19.38 -12.07
CA LEU A 187 -8.30 17.95 -12.15
C LEU A 187 -8.14 17.34 -13.55
N ALA A 188 -7.76 18.13 -14.57
CA ALA A 188 -7.76 17.69 -15.96
C ALA A 188 -6.81 16.51 -16.26
N GLU A 189 -5.69 16.42 -15.52
CA GLU A 189 -4.64 15.42 -15.72
C GLU A 189 -4.71 14.24 -14.73
N VAL A 190 -5.74 14.23 -13.86
CA VAL A 190 -5.90 13.19 -12.85
C VAL A 190 -6.16 11.85 -13.53
N ASN A 191 -5.30 10.88 -13.25
CA ASN A 191 -5.44 9.51 -13.75
C ASN A 191 -5.47 8.45 -12.63
N LYS A 192 -5.14 8.85 -11.40
CA LYS A 192 -5.27 8.04 -10.18
C LYS A 192 -6.32 8.64 -9.26
N LEU A 193 -7.34 7.86 -8.92
CA LEU A 193 -8.39 8.27 -8.00
C LEU A 193 -8.56 7.24 -6.89
N SER A 194 -8.48 7.69 -5.64
CA SER A 194 -8.81 6.91 -4.46
C SER A 194 -9.95 7.59 -3.71
N LEU A 195 -11.05 6.87 -3.51
CA LEU A 195 -12.24 7.33 -2.81
C LEU A 195 -12.47 6.46 -1.58
N GLY A 196 -12.62 7.10 -0.43
CA GLY A 196 -12.81 6.41 0.83
C GLY A 196 -13.84 7.08 1.72
N PHE A 197 -14.75 6.27 2.28
CA PHE A 197 -15.68 6.74 3.30
C PHE A 197 -15.80 5.71 4.42
N PHE A 198 -15.37 6.12 5.62
CA PHE A 198 -15.34 5.29 6.81
C PHE A 198 -15.94 6.08 7.97
N HIS A 199 -17.26 6.13 8.08
CA HIS A 199 -17.91 6.75 9.23
C HIS A 199 -18.84 5.77 9.93
N LYS A 200 -18.64 5.57 11.24
CA LYS A 200 -19.58 4.85 12.11
C LYS A 200 -20.92 5.59 12.09
N ASN A 201 -21.89 5.10 11.33
CA ASN A 201 -23.33 5.31 11.51
C ASN A 201 -23.92 6.74 11.45
N ASP A 202 -23.20 7.79 11.00
CA ASP A 202 -23.86 9.08 10.71
C ASP A 202 -24.28 9.14 9.24
N THR A 203 -25.46 8.59 8.98
CA THR A 203 -26.08 8.55 7.65
C THR A 203 -26.26 9.95 7.05
N LYS A 204 -26.26 11.01 7.87
CA LYS A 204 -26.42 12.39 7.39
C LYS A 204 -25.21 12.87 6.59
N LEU A 205 -24.04 12.28 6.77
CA LEU A 205 -22.82 12.61 6.03
C LEU A 205 -22.74 11.93 4.67
N ILE A 206 -23.44 10.79 4.50
CA ILE A 206 -23.32 9.98 3.28
C ILE A 206 -23.88 10.73 2.08
N LEU A 207 -25.10 11.28 2.16
CA LEU A 207 -25.71 11.96 1.01
C LEU A 207 -24.87 13.13 0.50
N PRO A 208 -24.37 14.07 1.34
CA PRO A 208 -23.52 15.16 0.87
C PRO A 208 -22.17 14.67 0.32
N ILE A 209 -21.57 13.65 0.92
CA ILE A 209 -20.30 13.08 0.43
C ILE A 209 -20.50 12.40 -0.91
N THR A 210 -21.54 11.58 -1.04
CA THR A 210 -21.96 10.99 -2.32
C THR A 210 -22.12 12.09 -3.35
N LYS A 211 -22.91 13.13 -3.07
CA LYS A 211 -23.13 14.25 -4.01
C LYS A 211 -21.81 14.93 -4.44
N ASN A 212 -20.87 15.14 -3.52
CA ASN A 212 -19.58 15.72 -3.84
C ASN A 212 -18.74 14.80 -4.74
N ILE A 213 -18.75 13.49 -4.46
CA ILE A 213 -18.10 12.49 -5.32
C ILE A 213 -18.73 12.50 -6.73
N LEU A 214 -20.05 12.59 -6.83
CA LEU A 214 -20.76 12.66 -8.12
C LEU A 214 -20.39 13.89 -8.93
N ASN A 215 -20.29 15.05 -8.28
CA ASN A 215 -19.88 16.28 -8.95
C ASN A 215 -18.45 16.14 -9.53
N LEU A 216 -17.55 15.46 -8.82
CA LEU A 216 -16.20 15.18 -9.32
C LEU A 216 -16.18 14.19 -10.48
N GLN A 217 -17.06 13.19 -10.45
CA GLN A 217 -17.14 12.15 -11.49
C GLN A 217 -17.32 12.73 -12.90
N ASN A 218 -18.10 13.80 -13.03
CA ASN A 218 -18.34 14.47 -14.30
C ASN A 218 -17.06 15.01 -14.94
N LYS A 219 -16.06 15.40 -14.12
CA LYS A 219 -14.79 15.93 -14.61
C LYS A 219 -13.70 14.87 -14.74
N LEU A 220 -13.66 13.92 -13.82
CA LEU A 220 -12.61 12.89 -13.76
C LEU A 220 -12.77 11.84 -14.86
N SER A 221 -13.99 11.63 -15.35
CA SER A 221 -14.24 10.76 -16.51
C SER A 221 -13.82 11.46 -17.81
N PRO A 222 -13.18 10.77 -18.78
CA PRO A 222 -12.96 9.32 -18.87
C PRO A 222 -11.49 8.89 -18.60
N ASN A 223 -10.72 9.72 -17.91
CA ASN A 223 -9.25 9.66 -17.90
C ASN A 223 -8.67 8.78 -16.78
N ILE A 224 -9.50 8.25 -15.87
CA ILE A 224 -9.01 7.44 -14.76
C ILE A 224 -8.47 6.11 -15.27
N GLN A 225 -7.20 5.85 -14.96
CA GLN A 225 -6.51 4.59 -15.24
C GLN A 225 -6.40 3.73 -13.99
N HIS A 226 -6.35 4.34 -12.81
CA HIS A 226 -6.23 3.64 -11.55
C HIS A 226 -7.31 4.11 -10.60
N LEU A 227 -8.19 3.20 -10.20
CA LEU A 227 -9.32 3.49 -9.33
C LEU A 227 -9.24 2.64 -8.06
N GLN A 228 -9.32 3.30 -6.91
CA GLN A 228 -9.51 2.68 -5.63
C GLN A 228 -10.77 3.20 -4.96
N ILE A 229 -11.59 2.29 -4.44
CA ILE A 229 -12.82 2.59 -3.72
C ILE A 229 -12.84 1.78 -2.45
N SER A 230 -13.03 2.45 -1.33
CA SER A 230 -13.12 1.83 -0.01
C SER A 230 -14.25 2.47 0.77
N VAL A 231 -15.45 1.90 0.63
CA VAL A 231 -16.69 2.49 1.16
C VAL A 231 -17.34 1.50 2.11
N TYR A 232 -17.18 1.76 3.41
CA TYR A 232 -17.75 0.93 4.46
C TYR A 232 -19.03 1.57 5.00
N THR A 233 -20.14 1.34 4.32
CA THR A 233 -21.48 1.71 4.79
C THR A 233 -22.42 0.52 4.77
N VAL A 234 -23.11 0.32 5.90
CA VAL A 234 -24.11 -0.74 6.10
C VAL A 234 -25.49 -0.31 5.57
N LYS A 235 -25.68 1.00 5.31
CA LYS A 235 -26.93 1.52 4.76
C LYS A 235 -26.76 1.74 3.26
N GLU A 236 -27.54 0.98 2.54
CA GLU A 236 -27.53 0.88 1.10
C GLU A 236 -27.97 2.20 0.44
N HIS A 237 -27.13 2.75 -0.44
CA HIS A 237 -27.47 3.90 -1.28
C HIS A 237 -27.42 3.50 -2.75
N ASP A 238 -28.58 3.13 -3.31
CA ASP A 238 -28.73 2.72 -4.72
C ASP A 238 -28.21 3.77 -5.71
N GLU A 239 -28.26 5.04 -5.32
CA GLU A 239 -27.68 6.16 -6.06
C GLU A 239 -26.15 6.05 -6.12
N PHE A 240 -25.49 5.77 -4.99
CA PHE A 240 -24.04 5.59 -4.96
C PHE A 240 -23.61 4.41 -5.83
N SER A 241 -24.26 3.25 -5.68
CA SER A 241 -23.93 2.04 -6.44
C SER A 241 -24.14 2.24 -7.95
N ARG A 242 -25.25 2.85 -8.38
CA ARG A 242 -25.48 3.18 -9.80
C ARG A 242 -24.42 4.09 -10.37
N ASN A 243 -24.14 5.19 -9.66
CA ASN A 243 -23.22 6.18 -10.17
C ASN A 243 -21.79 5.67 -10.22
N LEU A 244 -21.40 4.84 -9.25
CA LEU A 244 -20.12 4.17 -9.27
C LEU A 244 -19.99 3.19 -10.44
N ILE A 245 -21.01 2.37 -10.71
CA ILE A 245 -21.03 1.49 -11.88
C ILE A 245 -20.95 2.32 -13.17
N HIS A 246 -21.70 3.42 -13.25
CA HIS A 246 -21.61 4.34 -14.38
C HIS A 246 -20.21 4.96 -14.52
N PHE A 247 -19.56 5.30 -13.40
CA PHE A 247 -18.20 5.84 -13.38
C PHE A 247 -17.19 4.83 -13.92
N ILE A 248 -17.25 3.57 -13.47
CA ILE A 248 -16.37 2.51 -14.00
C ILE A 248 -16.63 2.32 -15.50
N ASN A 249 -17.90 2.34 -15.90
CA ASN A 249 -18.31 2.16 -17.30
C ASN A 249 -17.89 3.34 -18.22
N SER A 250 -17.75 4.56 -17.69
CA SER A 250 -17.42 5.76 -18.46
C SER A 250 -15.92 5.92 -18.74
N GLN A 251 -15.04 5.17 -18.05
CA GLN A 251 -13.60 5.26 -18.27
C GLN A 251 -13.19 4.62 -19.60
N LYS A 252 -12.14 5.15 -20.24
CA LYS A 252 -11.64 4.66 -21.53
C LYS A 252 -10.54 3.60 -21.42
N LYS A 253 -9.69 3.66 -20.39
CA LYS A 253 -8.49 2.82 -20.25
C LYS A 253 -8.21 2.48 -18.78
N LEU A 254 -9.22 1.95 -18.07
CA LEU A 254 -9.02 1.57 -16.68
C LEU A 254 -8.05 0.37 -16.60
N LYS A 255 -6.90 0.56 -15.95
CA LYS A 255 -5.82 -0.42 -15.82
C LYS A 255 -5.84 -1.16 -14.49
N SER A 256 -6.20 -0.47 -13.41
CA SER A 256 -6.29 -1.08 -12.08
C SER A 256 -7.56 -0.70 -11.35
N LEU A 257 -8.15 -1.70 -10.69
CA LEU A 257 -9.31 -1.53 -9.82
C LEU A 257 -9.04 -2.15 -8.45
N ILE A 258 -9.17 -1.33 -7.41
CA ILE A 258 -9.11 -1.73 -6.00
C ILE A 258 -10.47 -1.42 -5.40
N ILE A 259 -11.19 -2.44 -4.93
CA ILE A 259 -12.58 -2.24 -4.51
C ILE A 259 -12.99 -3.19 -3.39
N ASP A 260 -13.77 -2.68 -2.44
CA ASP A 260 -14.62 -3.51 -1.58
C ASP A 260 -15.96 -3.76 -2.28
N THR A 261 -16.58 -4.94 -2.13
CA THR A 261 -17.89 -5.22 -2.78
C THR A 261 -19.07 -5.09 -1.80
N ILE A 262 -18.85 -4.45 -0.65
CA ILE A 262 -19.87 -4.25 0.40
C ILE A 262 -21.00 -3.32 -0.07
N TRP A 263 -20.70 -2.36 -0.95
CA TRP A 263 -21.68 -1.39 -1.48
C TRP A 263 -22.55 -1.95 -2.62
N LEU A 264 -22.27 -3.17 -3.13
CA LEU A 264 -22.93 -3.73 -4.30
C LEU A 264 -24.14 -4.58 -3.91
N LYS A 265 -25.35 -4.13 -4.26
CA LYS A 265 -26.57 -4.95 -4.15
C LYS A 265 -26.65 -5.99 -5.24
N ASN A 266 -27.41 -7.05 -4.97
CA ASN A 266 -27.74 -8.11 -5.93
C ASN A 266 -28.32 -7.56 -7.25
N ASP A 267 -29.24 -6.60 -7.18
CA ASP A 267 -29.87 -6.00 -8.38
C ASP A 267 -28.88 -5.25 -9.28
N PHE A 268 -27.76 -4.79 -8.73
CA PHE A 268 -26.72 -4.08 -9.47
C PHE A 268 -25.59 -4.99 -9.97
N ILE A 269 -25.54 -6.26 -9.54
CA ILE A 269 -24.52 -7.21 -9.99
C ILE A 269 -24.44 -7.30 -11.52
N PRO A 270 -25.55 -7.47 -12.27
CA PRO A 270 -25.47 -7.57 -13.73
C PRO A 270 -24.87 -6.31 -14.37
N SER A 271 -25.28 -5.12 -13.91
CA SER A 271 -24.77 -3.85 -14.41
C SER A 271 -23.29 -3.66 -14.09
N PHE A 272 -22.87 -4.08 -12.91
CA PHE A 272 -21.46 -4.06 -12.50
C PHE A 272 -20.61 -4.99 -13.36
N LEU A 273 -21.06 -6.23 -13.60
CA LEU A 273 -20.34 -7.18 -14.46
C LEU A 273 -20.18 -6.66 -15.89
N ILE A 274 -21.24 -6.06 -16.47
CA ILE A 274 -21.18 -5.41 -17.79
C ILE A 274 -20.13 -4.28 -17.80
N SER A 275 -20.10 -3.46 -16.74
CA SER A 275 -19.12 -2.37 -16.63
C SER A 275 -17.68 -2.90 -16.60
N LEU A 276 -17.42 -4.01 -15.90
CA LEU A 276 -16.11 -4.67 -15.87
C LEU A 276 -15.75 -5.27 -17.22
N GLN A 277 -16.70 -5.95 -17.88
CA GLN A 277 -16.49 -6.55 -19.18
C GLN A 277 -16.06 -5.50 -20.23
N LYS A 278 -16.61 -4.28 -20.17
CA LYS A 278 -16.18 -3.18 -21.04
C LYS A 278 -14.72 -2.76 -20.80
N GLN A 279 -14.22 -2.91 -19.58
CA GLN A 279 -12.83 -2.61 -19.21
C GLN A 279 -11.89 -3.81 -19.37
N SER A 280 -12.38 -4.97 -19.81
CA SER A 280 -11.64 -6.24 -19.84
C SER A 280 -10.32 -6.20 -20.61
N ASN A 281 -10.23 -5.39 -21.67
CA ASN A 281 -9.03 -5.28 -22.51
C ASN A 281 -7.94 -4.39 -21.90
N SER A 282 -8.27 -3.52 -20.95
CA SER A 282 -7.31 -2.61 -20.31
C SER A 282 -7.01 -2.99 -18.85
N LEU A 283 -7.97 -3.60 -18.15
CA LEU A 283 -7.86 -3.90 -16.74
C LEU A 283 -6.92 -5.10 -16.51
N THR A 284 -5.74 -4.81 -15.95
CA THR A 284 -4.68 -5.79 -15.73
C THR A 284 -4.41 -6.05 -14.25
N PHE A 285 -4.93 -5.20 -13.35
CA PHE A 285 -4.78 -5.33 -11.90
C PHE A 285 -6.15 -5.25 -11.21
N LEU A 286 -6.46 -6.25 -10.38
CA LEU A 286 -7.67 -6.29 -9.56
C LEU A 286 -7.32 -6.62 -8.12
N LYS A 287 -7.79 -5.79 -7.18
CA LYS A 287 -7.71 -6.03 -5.75
C LYS A 287 -9.10 -5.99 -5.15
N LEU A 288 -9.54 -7.14 -4.63
CA LEU A 288 -10.83 -7.29 -3.95
C LEU A 288 -10.59 -7.47 -2.46
N GLN A 289 -11.19 -6.58 -1.66
CA GLN A 289 -11.18 -6.64 -0.20
C GLN A 289 -12.62 -6.70 0.29
N ASN A 290 -13.12 -7.87 0.68
CA ASN A 290 -14.51 -7.95 1.15
C ASN A 290 -14.72 -8.97 2.27
N ASP A 291 -15.40 -8.51 3.32
CA ASP A 291 -15.85 -9.31 4.44
C ASP A 291 -17.07 -10.23 4.10
N LYS A 292 -17.70 -10.13 2.93
CA LYS A 292 -18.82 -10.99 2.46
C LYS A 292 -18.97 -11.01 0.93
N ILE A 293 -18.13 -11.73 0.18
CA ILE A 293 -18.34 -11.97 -1.26
C ILE A 293 -18.67 -13.45 -1.53
N SER A 294 -19.66 -13.73 -2.37
CA SER A 294 -19.95 -15.10 -2.80
C SER A 294 -18.97 -15.60 -3.85
N ASN A 295 -18.67 -16.90 -3.81
CA ASN A 295 -17.83 -17.54 -4.83
C ASN A 295 -18.43 -17.35 -6.24
N GLU A 296 -19.76 -17.37 -6.37
CA GLU A 296 -20.46 -17.15 -7.65
C GLU A 296 -20.20 -15.76 -8.23
N LEU A 297 -20.30 -14.71 -7.41
CA LEU A 297 -20.01 -13.35 -7.84
C LEU A 297 -18.53 -13.22 -8.20
N LEU A 298 -17.64 -13.81 -7.40
CA LEU A 298 -16.20 -13.77 -7.66
C LEU A 298 -15.83 -14.45 -8.99
N ILE A 299 -16.39 -15.63 -9.26
CA ILE A 299 -16.22 -16.32 -10.54
C ILE A 299 -16.76 -15.45 -11.69
N SER A 300 -17.92 -14.81 -11.51
CA SER A 300 -18.52 -13.94 -12.53
C SER A 300 -17.66 -12.71 -12.82
N ILE A 301 -17.06 -12.11 -11.79
CA ILE A 301 -16.10 -11.00 -11.92
C ILE A 301 -14.86 -11.47 -12.71
N LEU A 302 -14.26 -12.60 -12.32
CA LEU A 302 -13.06 -13.12 -12.98
C LEU A 302 -13.33 -13.51 -14.45
N ASN A 303 -14.49 -14.10 -14.73
CA ASN A 303 -14.94 -14.44 -16.09
C ASN A 303 -15.16 -13.21 -16.98
N SER A 304 -15.34 -12.04 -16.37
CA SER A 304 -15.46 -10.76 -17.09
C SER A 304 -14.10 -10.15 -17.43
N LEU A 305 -13.00 -10.68 -16.87
CA LEU A 305 -11.65 -10.09 -16.92
C LEU A 305 -10.57 -11.09 -17.39
N PRO A 306 -10.63 -11.56 -18.65
CA PRO A 306 -9.72 -12.59 -19.17
C PRO A 306 -8.24 -12.19 -19.29
N TYR A 307 -7.94 -10.88 -19.41
CA TYR A 307 -6.58 -10.35 -19.58
C TYR A 307 -5.93 -9.89 -18.27
N LEU A 308 -6.49 -10.29 -17.13
CA LEU A 308 -5.97 -9.91 -15.82
C LEU A 308 -4.55 -10.47 -15.61
N ILE A 309 -3.61 -9.61 -15.19
CA ILE A 309 -2.22 -9.98 -14.93
C ILE A 309 -1.97 -10.18 -13.43
N THR A 310 -2.57 -9.33 -12.59
CA THR A 310 -2.41 -9.35 -11.14
C THR A 310 -3.77 -9.42 -10.44
N LEU A 311 -3.90 -10.39 -9.55
CA LEU A 311 -5.10 -10.60 -8.74
C LEU A 311 -4.73 -10.62 -7.25
N TYR A 312 -5.34 -9.72 -6.47
CA TYR A 312 -5.26 -9.71 -5.02
C TYR A 312 -6.64 -10.01 -4.45
N LEU A 313 -6.76 -11.11 -3.71
CA LEU A 313 -7.98 -11.53 -3.03
C LEU A 313 -7.72 -11.56 -1.52
N ASP A 314 -8.44 -10.71 -0.79
CA ASP A 314 -8.44 -10.68 0.67
C ASP A 314 -9.89 -10.66 1.14
N ILE A 315 -10.40 -11.88 1.36
CA ILE A 315 -11.84 -12.13 1.46
C ILE A 315 -12.16 -13.07 2.62
N THR A 316 -13.40 -13.05 3.10
CA THR A 316 -13.97 -14.01 4.07
C THR A 316 -15.10 -14.79 3.39
N PRO A 317 -15.39 -16.03 3.82
CA PRO A 317 -16.42 -16.83 3.17
C PRO A 317 -17.79 -16.23 3.38
N SER A 318 -18.59 -16.24 2.32
CA SER A 318 -20.02 -16.45 2.47
C SER A 318 -20.31 -17.96 2.45
N ASN A 319 -21.32 -18.41 3.18
CA ASN A 319 -21.85 -19.77 3.06
C ASN A 319 -22.40 -19.97 1.64
N SER A 320 -21.60 -20.52 0.74
CA SER A 320 -22.04 -20.90 -0.60
C SER A 320 -21.63 -22.33 -0.90
N HIS A 321 -22.59 -23.14 -1.32
CA HIS A 321 -22.36 -24.49 -1.84
C HIS A 321 -21.72 -24.41 -3.24
N GLY A 322 -21.05 -25.48 -3.67
CA GLY A 322 -20.26 -25.52 -4.91
C GLY A 322 -20.99 -24.92 -6.11
N SER A 323 -20.39 -23.89 -6.71
CA SER A 323 -20.98 -23.15 -7.82
C SER A 323 -20.82 -23.93 -9.13
N GLN A 324 -21.91 -24.18 -9.85
CA GLN A 324 -21.89 -24.79 -11.19
C GLN A 324 -21.45 -23.82 -12.30
N ILE A 325 -21.12 -22.56 -11.97
CA ILE A 325 -20.73 -21.56 -12.96
C ILE A 325 -19.43 -21.99 -13.67
N PRO A 326 -19.39 -22.04 -15.01
CA PRO A 326 -18.19 -22.37 -15.75
C PRO A 326 -17.11 -21.31 -15.52
N PHE A 327 -15.89 -21.77 -15.24
CA PHE A 327 -14.74 -20.90 -14.97
C PHE A 327 -13.91 -20.72 -16.25
N LYS A 328 -13.78 -19.49 -16.74
CA LYS A 328 -12.94 -19.17 -17.90
C LYS A 328 -11.46 -19.22 -17.52
N LYS A 329 -10.63 -19.59 -18.49
CA LYS A 329 -9.19 -19.73 -18.28
C LYS A 329 -8.52 -18.36 -18.09
N LEU A 330 -7.73 -18.20 -17.02
CA LEU A 330 -6.99 -16.97 -16.70
C LEU A 330 -5.55 -17.03 -17.24
N ASN A 331 -5.40 -17.13 -18.57
CA ASN A 331 -4.11 -17.34 -19.24
C ASN A 331 -3.06 -16.25 -19.00
N HIS A 332 -3.50 -15.02 -18.70
CA HIS A 332 -2.61 -13.87 -18.53
C HIS A 332 -2.20 -13.63 -17.07
N LEU A 333 -2.80 -14.36 -16.13
CA LEU A 333 -2.57 -14.16 -14.71
C LEU A 333 -1.17 -14.64 -14.32
N LYS A 334 -0.34 -13.70 -13.88
CA LYS A 334 1.06 -13.93 -13.46
C LYS A 334 1.26 -13.76 -11.97
N HIS A 335 0.47 -12.92 -11.32
CA HIS A 335 0.65 -12.57 -9.92
C HIS A 335 -0.65 -12.81 -9.15
N LEU A 336 -0.56 -13.59 -8.08
CA LEU A 336 -1.69 -13.90 -7.21
C LEU A 336 -1.34 -13.63 -5.75
N TYR A 337 -2.18 -12.86 -5.07
CA TYR A 337 -2.29 -12.88 -3.61
C TYR A 337 -3.62 -13.49 -3.23
N TYR A 338 -3.57 -14.54 -2.41
CA TYR A 338 -4.76 -15.23 -1.96
C TYR A 338 -4.76 -15.32 -0.43
N ASN A 339 -5.61 -14.50 0.20
CA ASN A 339 -5.89 -14.57 1.61
C ASN A 339 -7.39 -14.76 1.83
N TYR A 340 -7.71 -15.82 2.57
CA TYR A 340 -9.08 -16.14 2.92
C TYR A 340 -9.20 -16.26 4.44
N HIS A 341 -9.96 -15.38 5.09
CA HIS A 341 -10.14 -15.38 6.54
C HIS A 341 -11.30 -16.31 6.94
N PRO A 342 -11.11 -17.32 7.79
CA PRO A 342 -12.23 -18.16 8.25
C PRO A 342 -13.26 -17.30 9.00
N ILE A 343 -14.56 -17.59 8.84
CA ILE A 343 -15.61 -16.94 9.65
C ILE A 343 -15.35 -17.33 11.11
N SER A 344 -14.91 -16.36 11.92
CA SER A 344 -14.92 -16.50 13.37
C SER A 344 -16.35 -16.30 13.87
N PHE A 345 -17.18 -17.35 13.80
CA PHE A 345 -18.20 -17.48 14.84
C PHE A 345 -17.47 -17.74 16.16
N HIS A 346 -18.04 -17.26 17.27
CA HIS A 346 -17.46 -17.37 18.61
C HIS A 346 -16.73 -18.70 18.84
N GLY A 347 -15.60 -18.58 19.55
CA GLY A 347 -14.56 -19.60 19.69
C GLY A 347 -15.05 -21.02 19.98
N TRP A 348 -14.19 -21.96 19.59
CA TRP A 348 -14.17 -23.40 19.86
C TRP A 348 -14.73 -24.39 18.84
N ILE A 349 -15.64 -24.05 17.91
CA ILE A 349 -16.24 -25.11 17.07
C ILE A 349 -15.49 -25.40 15.76
N VAL A 350 -14.68 -24.48 15.21
CA VAL A 350 -14.02 -24.70 13.90
C VAL A 350 -12.62 -25.32 13.99
N LEU A 351 -11.92 -25.20 15.13
CA LEU A 351 -10.61 -25.85 15.28
C LEU A 351 -10.71 -27.35 15.57
N ASN A 352 -11.82 -27.80 16.19
CA ASN A 352 -12.03 -29.22 16.49
C ASN A 352 -12.78 -29.97 15.38
N SER A 353 -13.25 -29.30 14.33
CA SER A 353 -13.85 -29.94 13.15
C SER A 353 -12.83 -30.29 12.06
N TRP A 354 -11.53 -30.18 12.32
CA TRP A 354 -10.47 -30.71 11.44
C TRP A 354 -10.41 -32.25 11.46
N HIS A 355 -11.15 -32.90 12.36
CA HIS A 355 -11.31 -34.36 12.41
C HIS A 355 -12.72 -34.87 12.08
N SER A 356 -13.66 -34.00 11.69
CA SER A 356 -15.02 -34.43 11.36
C SER A 356 -15.42 -34.04 9.94
N ASN A 357 -15.42 -35.07 9.09
CA ASN A 357 -16.04 -35.17 7.77
C ASN A 357 -15.14 -34.84 6.55
N PRO A 358 -14.49 -35.85 5.93
CA PRO A 358 -13.73 -35.68 4.68
C PRO A 358 -14.58 -35.28 3.46
N TYR A 359 -15.91 -35.17 3.62
CA TYR A 359 -16.84 -34.74 2.57
C TYR A 359 -17.27 -33.26 2.65
N SER A 360 -16.79 -32.48 3.64
CA SER A 360 -17.04 -31.04 3.63
C SER A 360 -16.08 -30.35 2.64
N VAL A 361 -16.60 -29.99 1.48
CA VAL A 361 -15.85 -29.24 0.46
C VAL A 361 -15.62 -27.83 0.98
N ASP A 362 -14.40 -27.52 1.41
CA ASP A 362 -14.02 -26.16 1.79
C ASP A 362 -14.16 -25.24 0.53
N PRO A 363 -15.14 -24.32 0.49
CA PRO A 363 -15.39 -23.47 -0.68
C PRO A 363 -14.19 -22.59 -1.03
N THR A 364 -13.30 -22.34 -0.06
CA THR A 364 -12.08 -21.55 -0.26
C THR A 364 -11.07 -22.30 -1.12
N MET A 365 -10.96 -23.61 -0.91
CA MET A 365 -10.06 -24.48 -1.66
C MET A 365 -10.53 -24.67 -3.10
N GLU A 366 -11.85 -24.75 -3.33
CA GLU A 366 -12.38 -25.00 -4.67
C GLU A 366 -12.07 -23.84 -5.64
N LEU A 367 -12.31 -22.59 -5.22
CA LEU A 367 -11.99 -21.43 -6.04
C LEU A 367 -10.49 -21.35 -6.33
N LEU A 368 -9.65 -21.56 -5.30
CA LEU A 368 -8.22 -21.53 -5.47
C LEU A 368 -7.75 -22.61 -6.47
N LYS A 369 -8.27 -23.84 -6.36
CA LYS A 369 -7.98 -24.91 -7.31
C LYS A 369 -8.36 -24.53 -8.74
N ARG A 370 -9.52 -23.91 -8.95
CA ARG A 370 -9.95 -23.44 -10.29
C ARG A 370 -9.03 -22.36 -10.84
N ILE A 371 -8.56 -21.41 -10.00
CA ILE A 371 -7.60 -20.38 -10.41
C ILE A 371 -6.27 -21.04 -10.77
N LEU A 372 -5.74 -21.91 -9.92
CA LEU A 372 -4.44 -22.56 -10.12
C LEU A 372 -4.45 -23.50 -11.34
N SER A 373 -5.55 -24.21 -11.61
CA SER A 373 -5.64 -25.09 -12.77
C SER A 373 -5.71 -24.36 -14.11
N THR A 374 -6.00 -23.05 -14.09
CA THR A 374 -6.24 -22.24 -15.29
C THR A 374 -5.24 -21.11 -15.51
N SER A 375 -4.26 -20.94 -14.61
CA SER A 375 -3.26 -19.88 -14.67
C SER A 375 -1.83 -20.42 -14.66
N SER A 376 -0.91 -19.60 -15.17
CA SER A 376 0.54 -19.84 -15.16
C SER A 376 1.22 -18.74 -14.37
N LEU A 377 1.29 -18.94 -13.05
CA LEU A 377 1.76 -17.93 -12.11
C LEU A 377 3.29 -17.82 -12.13
N ILE A 378 3.78 -16.58 -12.01
CA ILE A 378 5.18 -16.24 -11.81
C ILE A 378 5.45 -15.95 -10.33
N SER A 379 4.51 -15.23 -9.69
CA SER A 379 4.60 -14.90 -8.27
C SER A 379 3.33 -15.26 -7.51
N PHE A 380 3.49 -15.75 -6.28
CA PHE A 380 2.36 -16.17 -5.47
C PHE A 380 2.55 -15.80 -3.99
N LYS A 381 1.53 -15.19 -3.36
CA LYS A 381 1.49 -14.94 -1.91
C LYS A 381 0.30 -15.67 -1.27
N ILE A 382 0.55 -16.54 -0.29
CA ILE A 382 -0.45 -17.42 0.35
C ILE A 382 -0.20 -17.66 1.83
N LYS A 383 -1.22 -18.16 2.53
CA LYS A 383 -1.10 -18.74 3.88
C LYS A 383 -0.81 -20.25 3.85
N SER A 384 -0.15 -20.77 4.89
CA SER A 384 0.25 -22.19 4.98
C SER A 384 -0.89 -23.19 4.84
N LYS A 385 -2.09 -22.87 5.33
CA LYS A 385 -3.26 -23.74 5.15
C LYS A 385 -3.61 -24.09 3.68
N PHE A 386 -3.13 -23.32 2.71
CA PHE A 386 -3.40 -23.55 1.28
C PHE A 386 -2.37 -24.45 0.57
N PHE A 387 -1.32 -24.93 1.26
CA PHE A 387 -0.25 -25.70 0.64
C PHE A 387 -0.74 -26.91 -0.15
N ARG A 388 -1.74 -27.64 0.35
CA ARG A 388 -2.32 -28.80 -0.34
C ARG A 388 -2.87 -28.47 -1.73
N CYS A 389 -3.42 -27.27 -1.94
CA CYS A 389 -3.91 -26.87 -3.27
C CYS A 389 -2.76 -26.63 -4.25
N VAL A 390 -1.66 -26.05 -3.78
CA VAL A 390 -0.49 -25.77 -4.62
C VAL A 390 0.26 -27.05 -4.98
N GLN A 391 0.31 -28.02 -4.07
CA GLN A 391 0.90 -29.33 -4.33
C GLN A 391 0.18 -30.10 -5.46
N VAL A 392 -1.15 -29.96 -5.56
CA VAL A 392 -1.95 -30.61 -6.62
C VAL A 392 -1.78 -29.90 -7.97
N TYR A 393 -1.59 -28.58 -7.97
CA TYR A 393 -1.46 -27.76 -9.17
C TYR A 393 -0.10 -27.03 -9.16
N PRO A 394 1.01 -27.74 -9.42
CA PRO A 394 2.34 -27.15 -9.34
C PRO A 394 2.50 -26.03 -10.36
N GLN A 395 3.12 -24.94 -9.93
CA GLN A 395 3.33 -23.74 -10.73
C GLN A 395 4.84 -23.53 -10.95
N HIS A 396 5.22 -23.00 -12.10
CA HIS A 396 6.60 -22.61 -12.40
C HIS A 396 6.96 -21.27 -11.76
N LEU A 397 6.84 -21.20 -10.42
CA LEU A 397 7.02 -19.98 -9.66
C LEU A 397 8.49 -19.57 -9.60
N SER A 398 8.75 -18.29 -9.84
CA SER A 398 10.04 -17.66 -9.55
C SER A 398 10.03 -16.90 -8.23
N HIS A 399 8.85 -16.46 -7.77
CA HIS A 399 8.68 -15.65 -6.56
C HIS A 399 7.58 -16.24 -5.67
N LEU A 400 7.88 -16.47 -4.40
CA LEU A 400 6.94 -17.06 -3.45
C LEU A 400 6.98 -16.33 -2.12
N HIS A 401 5.81 -15.95 -1.62
CA HIS A 401 5.65 -15.37 -0.29
C HIS A 401 4.65 -16.20 0.50
N ILE A 402 5.12 -16.78 1.59
CA ILE A 402 4.31 -17.63 2.46
C ILE A 402 4.12 -16.94 3.80
N ILE A 403 2.88 -16.87 4.24
CA ILE A 403 2.49 -16.48 5.59
C ILE A 403 2.19 -17.76 6.37
N LEU A 404 3.00 -18.04 7.39
CA LEU A 404 2.87 -19.21 8.26
C LEU A 404 1.86 -18.90 9.37
N ASP A 405 0.73 -19.60 9.34
CA ASP A 405 -0.36 -19.55 10.32
C ASP A 405 -0.53 -20.84 11.12
N THR A 406 0.13 -21.94 10.72
CA THR A 406 0.07 -23.26 11.39
C THR A 406 1.43 -23.97 11.42
N ASP A 407 1.55 -24.97 12.30
CA ASP A 407 2.79 -25.70 12.61
C ASP A 407 3.11 -26.85 11.63
N SER A 408 3.40 -26.58 10.35
CA SER A 408 3.89 -27.67 9.48
C SER A 408 4.97 -27.25 8.50
N LEU A 409 6.20 -27.15 9.03
CA LEU A 409 7.43 -27.07 8.23
C LEU A 409 7.49 -28.22 7.21
N ASP A 410 6.96 -29.40 7.53
CA ASP A 410 6.89 -30.54 6.60
C ASP A 410 6.12 -30.23 5.32
N ASN A 411 4.98 -29.53 5.42
CA ASN A 411 4.22 -29.16 4.22
C ASN A 411 4.96 -28.10 3.39
N LEU A 412 5.72 -27.22 4.06
CA LEU A 412 6.60 -26.27 3.38
C LEU A 412 7.73 -27.00 2.65
N ILE A 413 8.36 -27.99 3.29
CA ILE A 413 9.38 -28.85 2.71
C ILE A 413 8.84 -29.54 1.45
N ILE A 414 7.67 -30.17 1.54
CA ILE A 414 7.03 -30.86 0.40
C ILE A 414 6.74 -29.86 -0.73
N LEU A 415 6.28 -28.66 -0.41
CA LEU A 415 6.02 -27.62 -1.41
C LEU A 415 7.31 -27.20 -2.12
N LEU A 416 8.37 -26.89 -1.37
CA LEU A 416 9.63 -26.38 -1.92
C LEU A 416 10.37 -27.40 -2.79
N ARG A 417 10.27 -28.70 -2.48
CA ARG A 417 10.81 -29.79 -3.31
C ARG A 417 10.32 -29.75 -4.76
N ASN A 418 9.15 -29.19 -5.01
CA ASN A 418 8.53 -29.13 -6.33
C ASN A 418 8.79 -27.80 -7.07
N LEU A 419 9.48 -26.82 -6.46
CA LEU A 419 9.64 -25.46 -6.98
C LEU A 419 11.06 -25.17 -7.49
N ASN A 420 11.44 -25.84 -8.58
CA ASN A 420 12.83 -25.85 -9.06
C ASN A 420 13.30 -24.51 -9.67
N GLN A 421 12.39 -23.59 -9.98
CA GLN A 421 12.68 -22.29 -10.60
C GLN A 421 12.60 -21.10 -9.62
N LEU A 422 12.48 -21.38 -8.32
CA LEU A 422 12.28 -20.35 -7.31
C LEU A 422 13.55 -19.50 -7.11
N ILE A 423 13.44 -18.20 -7.38
CA ILE A 423 14.53 -17.22 -7.24
C ILE A 423 14.39 -16.42 -5.95
N TYR A 424 13.16 -16.11 -5.54
CA TYR A 424 12.86 -15.26 -4.39
C TYR A 424 11.84 -15.92 -3.47
N LEU A 425 12.24 -16.19 -2.22
CA LEU A 425 11.39 -16.70 -1.16
C LEU A 425 11.24 -15.66 -0.03
N LYS A 426 9.98 -15.31 0.29
CA LYS A 426 9.59 -14.56 1.49
C LYS A 426 8.88 -15.50 2.47
N LEU A 427 9.37 -15.59 3.70
CA LEU A 427 8.72 -16.34 4.78
C LEU A 427 8.31 -15.38 5.90
N ASP A 428 7.00 -15.19 6.03
CA ASP A 428 6.34 -14.38 7.04
C ASP A 428 5.69 -15.29 8.10
N ASN A 429 5.69 -14.89 9.37
CA ASN A 429 5.02 -15.57 10.47
C ASN A 429 4.05 -14.64 11.19
N SER A 430 2.75 -14.98 11.15
CA SER A 430 1.70 -14.18 11.79
C SER A 430 1.50 -14.48 13.29
N ASN A 431 2.01 -15.61 13.82
CA ASN A 431 1.66 -16.13 15.15
C ASN A 431 2.84 -16.25 16.13
N GLY A 432 4.00 -15.64 15.84
CA GLY A 432 5.19 -15.70 16.70
C GLY A 432 5.98 -17.01 16.53
N ASP A 433 7.31 -16.90 16.43
CA ASP A 433 8.33 -17.91 16.06
C ASP A 433 7.93 -19.41 15.96
N ILE A 434 7.17 -19.79 14.93
CA ILE A 434 6.73 -21.18 14.67
C ILE A 434 7.91 -22.05 14.22
N ILE A 435 8.79 -21.52 13.38
CA ILE A 435 9.91 -22.30 12.81
C ILE A 435 11.00 -22.62 13.85
N LEU A 436 11.16 -21.81 14.90
CA LEU A 436 12.10 -22.12 15.98
C LEU A 436 11.57 -23.14 17.00
N ARG A 437 10.28 -23.50 16.96
CA ARG A 437 9.76 -24.67 17.68
C ARG A 437 10.07 -25.99 16.96
N CYS A 438 10.51 -25.93 15.71
CA CYS A 438 10.95 -27.13 15.00
C CYS A 438 12.20 -27.70 15.67
N ASN A 439 12.27 -29.03 15.76
CA ASN A 439 13.51 -29.69 16.16
C ASN A 439 14.61 -29.39 15.11
N HIS A 440 15.88 -29.41 15.55
CA HIS A 440 17.05 -29.10 14.71
C HIS A 440 17.08 -29.90 13.38
N TYR A 441 16.57 -31.13 13.40
CA TYR A 441 16.52 -32.02 12.24
C TYR A 441 15.59 -31.50 11.14
N SER A 442 14.39 -31.04 11.48
CA SER A 442 13.45 -30.48 10.50
C SER A 442 14.02 -29.24 9.81
N PHE A 443 14.79 -28.41 10.53
CA PHE A 443 15.46 -27.25 9.90
C PHE A 443 16.54 -27.69 8.90
N ILE A 444 17.36 -28.70 9.24
CA ILE A 444 18.33 -29.28 8.31
C ILE A 444 17.63 -29.80 7.05
N GLU A 445 16.51 -30.50 7.21
CA GLU A 445 15.73 -30.98 6.07
C GLU A 445 15.20 -29.82 5.21
N PHE A 446 14.65 -28.79 5.85
CA PHE A 446 14.23 -27.56 5.17
C PHE A 446 15.36 -26.96 4.33
N VAL A 447 16.54 -26.75 4.92
CA VAL A 447 17.69 -26.17 4.23
C VAL A 447 18.08 -27.02 3.01
N LYS A 448 18.09 -28.36 3.14
CA LYS A 448 18.39 -29.28 2.03
C LYS A 448 17.37 -29.22 0.90
N THR A 449 16.13 -28.81 1.20
CA THR A 449 15.05 -28.70 0.21
C THR A 449 14.97 -27.34 -0.49
N ILE A 450 15.77 -26.37 -0.05
CA ILE A 450 15.81 -25.06 -0.70
C ILE A 450 16.30 -25.22 -2.15
N PRO A 451 15.56 -24.69 -3.14
CA PRO A 451 15.96 -24.76 -4.55
C PRO A 451 17.34 -24.11 -4.79
N ILE A 452 18.19 -24.76 -5.58
CA ILE A 452 19.51 -24.24 -5.99
C ILE A 452 19.46 -22.90 -6.74
N THR A 453 18.29 -22.61 -7.32
CA THR A 453 17.96 -21.38 -8.04
C THR A 453 17.69 -20.19 -7.11
N LEU A 454 17.51 -20.41 -5.80
CA LEU A 454 17.21 -19.35 -4.85
C LEU A 454 18.38 -18.36 -4.76
N ARG A 455 18.06 -17.07 -4.90
CA ARG A 455 19.01 -15.94 -4.81
C ARG A 455 18.61 -14.92 -3.76
N ILE A 456 17.33 -14.78 -3.45
CA ILE A 456 16.83 -13.79 -2.50
C ILE A 456 16.01 -14.51 -1.43
N PHE A 457 16.43 -14.35 -0.18
CA PHE A 457 15.72 -14.89 0.97
C PHE A 457 15.36 -13.77 1.94
N GLU A 458 14.08 -13.65 2.24
CA GLU A 458 13.56 -12.60 3.11
C GLU A 458 12.62 -13.20 4.16
N THR A 459 12.81 -12.82 5.42
CA THR A 459 12.03 -13.42 6.49
C THR A 459 11.97 -12.58 7.76
N ASN A 460 10.83 -12.63 8.45
CA ASN A 460 10.67 -12.13 9.83
C ASN A 460 10.68 -13.25 10.86
N LEU A 461 11.08 -14.45 10.47
CA LEU A 461 11.38 -15.52 11.40
C LEU A 461 12.61 -15.13 12.21
N ASN A 462 12.57 -15.46 13.49
CA ASN A 462 13.75 -15.39 14.32
C ASN A 462 14.73 -16.50 13.90
N ILE A 463 15.90 -16.13 13.38
CA ILE A 463 16.94 -17.09 12.95
C ILE A 463 18.22 -16.79 13.75
N THR A 464 18.75 -17.82 14.42
CA THR A 464 20.00 -17.74 15.17
C THR A 464 21.22 -17.88 14.24
N ASN A 465 22.39 -17.45 14.71
CA ASN A 465 23.65 -17.63 13.98
C ASN A 465 23.92 -19.10 13.62
N SER A 466 23.62 -20.04 14.53
CA SER A 466 23.78 -21.47 14.27
C SER A 466 22.93 -21.99 13.10
N TYR A 467 21.70 -21.48 12.95
CA TYR A 467 20.85 -21.83 11.82
C TYR A 467 21.27 -21.14 10.51
N LEU A 468 21.80 -19.92 10.59
CA LEU A 468 22.42 -19.27 9.44
C LEU A 468 23.68 -20.00 8.96
N GLU A 469 24.53 -20.48 9.88
CA GLU A 469 25.70 -21.29 9.54
C GLU A 469 25.29 -22.58 8.83
N LEU A 470 24.25 -23.28 9.32
CA LEU A 470 23.69 -24.44 8.62
C LEU A 470 23.20 -24.09 7.21
N LEU A 471 22.50 -22.97 7.05
CA LEU A 471 22.03 -22.48 5.75
C LEU A 471 23.20 -22.16 4.80
N PHE A 472 24.26 -21.53 5.30
CA PHE A 472 25.37 -21.02 4.49
C PHE A 472 26.40 -22.08 4.12
N ASN A 473 26.57 -23.08 5.00
CA ASN A 473 27.47 -24.20 4.76
C ASN A 473 26.93 -25.20 3.73
N GLU A 474 25.64 -25.09 3.37
CA GLU A 474 25.04 -25.98 2.40
C GLU A 474 25.52 -25.65 0.96
N PRO A 475 26.15 -26.62 0.28
CA PRO A 475 26.96 -26.34 -0.90
C PRO A 475 26.14 -25.80 -2.08
N GLN A 476 24.91 -26.29 -2.25
CA GLN A 476 23.97 -25.89 -3.30
C GLN A 476 23.43 -24.46 -3.14
N ILE A 477 23.50 -23.86 -1.95
CA ILE A 477 22.82 -22.58 -1.67
C ILE A 477 23.69 -21.39 -2.06
N ASN A 478 23.30 -20.61 -3.06
CA ASN A 478 24.00 -19.37 -3.46
C ASN A 478 23.07 -18.16 -3.35
N ILE A 479 22.77 -17.76 -2.12
CA ILE A 479 21.95 -16.61 -1.79
C ILE A 479 22.79 -15.34 -2.01
N GLN A 480 22.22 -14.38 -2.73
CA GLN A 480 22.84 -13.09 -3.01
C GLN A 480 22.32 -12.00 -2.07
N ILE A 481 21.06 -12.08 -1.66
CA ILE A 481 20.39 -11.07 -0.84
C ILE A 481 19.65 -11.75 0.30
N ILE A 482 19.92 -11.31 1.53
CA ILE A 482 19.20 -11.76 2.73
C ILE A 482 18.60 -10.55 3.43
N LYS A 483 17.31 -10.63 3.75
CA LYS A 483 16.59 -9.61 4.52
C LYS A 483 15.99 -10.23 5.76
N LEU A 484 16.47 -9.82 6.94
CA LEU A 484 16.07 -10.39 8.22
C LEU A 484 15.38 -9.32 9.07
N TYR A 485 14.07 -9.45 9.28
CA TYR A 485 13.30 -8.47 10.06
C TYR A 485 13.36 -8.72 11.57
N ASN A 486 13.55 -9.96 11.99
CA ASN A 486 13.68 -10.33 13.40
C ASN A 486 15.00 -11.09 13.60
N TYR A 487 16.12 -10.37 13.53
CA TYR A 487 17.43 -11.00 13.69
C TYR A 487 17.91 -10.91 15.15
N MET A 488 18.17 -12.06 15.79
CA MET A 488 18.86 -12.11 17.08
C MET A 488 20.31 -11.69 16.89
N TYR A 489 20.67 -10.52 17.40
CA TYR A 489 21.96 -9.89 17.12
C TYR A 489 22.88 -9.89 18.33
N SER A 490 24.17 -9.98 18.01
CA SER A 490 25.32 -9.70 18.85
C SER A 490 26.38 -9.01 17.99
N ASN A 491 27.41 -8.42 18.58
CA ASN A 491 28.48 -7.80 17.78
C ASN A 491 29.18 -8.81 16.84
N THR A 492 29.20 -10.09 17.17
CA THR A 492 29.80 -11.16 16.35
C THR A 492 28.85 -11.71 15.29
N SER A 493 27.56 -11.34 15.30
CA SER A 493 26.55 -11.86 14.37
C SER A 493 26.82 -11.56 12.90
N LEU A 494 27.52 -10.45 12.57
CA LEU A 494 27.87 -10.15 11.18
C LEU A 494 28.94 -11.09 10.60
N ARG A 495 29.72 -11.79 11.44
CA ARG A 495 30.80 -12.67 10.97
C ARG A 495 30.29 -13.81 10.11
N VAL A 496 29.15 -14.41 10.47
CA VAL A 496 28.52 -15.50 9.70
C VAL A 496 28.25 -15.08 8.24
N PHE A 497 27.89 -13.81 8.01
CA PHE A 497 27.69 -13.28 6.66
C PHE A 497 29.00 -12.94 5.95
N ILE A 498 30.00 -12.43 6.67
CA ILE A 498 31.34 -12.15 6.12
C ILE A 498 32.00 -13.46 5.66
N ASP A 499 31.94 -14.50 6.49
CA ASP A 499 32.48 -15.82 6.17
C ASP A 499 31.80 -16.44 4.95
N TYR A 500 30.47 -16.29 4.86
CA TYR A 500 29.71 -16.68 3.67
C TYR A 500 30.11 -15.88 2.42
N ALA A 501 30.26 -14.56 2.54
CA ALA A 501 30.66 -13.68 1.44
C ALA A 501 32.08 -13.98 0.93
N ASN A 502 32.98 -14.40 1.82
CA ASN A 502 34.37 -14.76 1.48
C ASN A 502 34.54 -16.15 0.86
N SER A 503 33.48 -16.96 0.84
CA SER A 503 33.55 -18.31 0.27
C SER A 503 33.66 -18.25 -1.27
N TYR A 504 34.68 -18.90 -1.85
CA TYR A 504 35.12 -18.83 -3.27
C TYR A 504 34.03 -19.05 -4.35
N LYS A 505 32.82 -19.51 -4.00
CA LYS A 505 31.71 -19.77 -4.93
C LYS A 505 30.44 -18.94 -4.66
N LYS A 506 30.43 -18.08 -3.65
CA LYS A 506 29.22 -17.37 -3.21
C LYS A 506 29.28 -15.92 -3.70
N CYS A 507 28.15 -15.40 -4.19
CA CYS A 507 28.04 -14.04 -4.70
C CYS A 507 27.13 -13.20 -3.80
N PHE A 508 27.45 -13.12 -2.50
CA PHE A 508 26.66 -12.35 -1.54
C PHE A 508 26.80 -10.85 -1.80
N LYS A 509 25.66 -10.13 -1.87
CA LYS A 509 25.60 -8.72 -2.29
C LYS A 509 24.99 -7.81 -1.24
N GLU A 510 23.95 -8.26 -0.54
CA GLU A 510 23.18 -7.39 0.35
C GLU A 510 22.64 -8.12 1.59
N LEU A 511 22.82 -7.47 2.73
CA LEU A 511 22.17 -7.78 4.00
C LEU A 511 21.20 -6.64 4.38
N GLY A 512 19.90 -6.93 4.37
CA GLY A 512 18.88 -6.03 4.91
C GLY A 512 18.56 -6.36 6.36
N ILE A 513 18.69 -5.37 7.24
CA ILE A 513 18.34 -5.46 8.66
C ILE A 513 17.55 -4.24 9.12
N PRO A 514 16.64 -4.37 10.09
CA PRO A 514 15.94 -3.26 10.70
C PRO A 514 16.88 -2.17 11.23
N TYR A 515 16.43 -0.91 11.14
CA TYR A 515 17.23 0.24 11.58
C TYR A 515 17.68 0.16 13.05
N ASN A 516 16.81 -0.32 13.94
CA ASN A 516 17.12 -0.53 15.36
C ASN A 516 18.24 -1.57 15.56
N ILE A 517 18.24 -2.65 14.78
CA ILE A 517 19.29 -3.68 14.81
C ILE A 517 20.60 -3.12 14.25
N LYS A 518 20.55 -2.39 13.13
CA LYS A 518 21.73 -1.73 12.58
C LYS A 518 22.39 -0.76 13.57
N ARG A 519 21.57 -0.07 14.37
CA ARG A 519 22.04 0.90 15.38
C ARG A 519 22.65 0.24 16.62
N SER A 520 22.25 -0.99 16.96
CA SER A 520 22.74 -1.70 18.14
C SER A 520 24.08 -2.41 17.90
N ILE A 521 24.44 -2.71 16.66
CA ILE A 521 25.75 -3.26 16.28
C ILE A 521 26.81 -2.15 16.29
N SER A 522 28.00 -2.42 16.82
CA SER A 522 29.11 -1.45 16.78
C SER A 522 29.46 -1.03 15.35
N LYS A 523 29.79 0.27 15.18
CA LYS A 523 30.13 0.87 13.88
C LYS A 523 31.30 0.18 13.20
N ASP A 524 32.27 -0.31 13.96
CA ASP A 524 33.46 -0.95 13.41
C ASP A 524 33.10 -2.22 12.65
N TYR A 525 32.24 -3.07 13.22
CA TYR A 525 31.74 -4.28 12.55
C TYR A 525 30.86 -3.97 11.34
N ILE A 526 30.06 -2.90 11.41
CA ILE A 526 29.25 -2.44 10.26
C ILE A 526 30.16 -1.97 9.12
N ASN A 527 31.23 -1.24 9.43
CA ASN A 527 32.18 -0.76 8.45
C ASN A 527 33.01 -1.90 7.85
N GLU A 528 33.44 -2.86 8.68
CA GLU A 528 34.09 -4.09 8.23
C GLU A 528 33.20 -4.86 7.25
N ALA A 529 31.95 -5.14 7.63
CA ALA A 529 31.00 -5.88 6.80
C ALA A 529 30.70 -5.16 5.46
N LYS A 530 30.65 -3.83 5.46
CA LYS A 530 30.46 -3.01 4.25
C LYS A 530 31.56 -3.16 3.20
N ASN A 531 32.75 -3.64 3.57
CA ASN A 531 33.80 -3.95 2.61
C ASN A 531 33.46 -5.18 1.76
N TYR A 532 32.56 -6.04 2.24
CA TYR A 532 32.19 -7.30 1.57
C TYR A 532 30.82 -7.23 0.89
N PHE A 533 29.84 -6.55 1.48
CA PHE A 533 28.48 -6.48 0.98
C PHE A 533 27.75 -5.21 1.43
N ASN A 534 26.65 -4.86 0.76
CA ASN A 534 25.83 -3.71 1.13
C ASN A 534 24.95 -4.01 2.37
N ILE A 535 24.76 -3.02 3.25
CA ILE A 535 23.88 -3.13 4.42
C ILE A 535 22.73 -2.14 4.33
N THR A 536 21.55 -2.64 3.98
CA THR A 536 20.32 -1.86 3.84
C THR A 536 19.48 -1.88 5.11
N THR A 537 18.69 -0.82 5.30
CA THR A 537 17.79 -0.69 6.46
C THR A 537 16.37 -1.03 6.05
N LEU A 538 15.72 -1.86 6.86
CA LEU A 538 14.34 -2.30 6.65
C LEU A 538 13.38 -1.68 7.66
N THR A 539 12.11 -1.60 7.30
CA THR A 539 10.98 -1.35 8.21
C THR A 539 10.16 -2.63 8.35
N ASN A 540 9.54 -2.86 9.51
CA ASN A 540 8.79 -4.10 9.76
C ASN A 540 7.64 -4.34 8.75
N ASP A 541 7.15 -3.27 8.13
CA ASP A 541 6.07 -3.35 7.14
C ASP A 541 6.56 -3.83 5.76
N ASP A 542 7.87 -3.72 5.46
CA ASP A 542 8.40 -4.02 4.13
C ASP A 542 8.27 -5.49 3.73
N ILE A 543 8.15 -6.41 4.71
CA ILE A 543 7.93 -7.83 4.42
C ILE A 543 6.64 -8.04 3.65
N ASN A 544 5.63 -7.21 3.91
CA ASN A 544 4.33 -7.29 3.27
C ASN A 544 4.31 -6.75 1.85
N ASN A 545 5.37 -6.05 1.41
CA ASN A 545 5.46 -5.52 0.05
C ASN A 545 5.35 -6.67 -0.96
N PRO A 546 4.41 -6.59 -1.93
CA PRO A 546 4.25 -7.60 -2.96
C PRO A 546 5.44 -7.61 -3.94
N PHE A 547 5.53 -8.67 -4.76
CA PHE A 547 6.56 -8.81 -5.80
C PHE A 547 6.25 -8.02 -7.09
N TYR A 548 5.21 -7.20 -7.07
CA TYR A 548 4.72 -6.43 -8.20
C TYR A 548 4.40 -5.01 -7.73
N ASP A 549 4.40 -4.05 -8.65
CA ASP A 549 4.08 -2.67 -8.31
C ASP A 549 2.60 -2.51 -7.97
N GLU A 550 2.30 -1.95 -6.79
CA GLU A 550 0.94 -1.52 -6.47
C GLU A 550 0.62 -0.21 -7.21
N PRO A 551 -0.42 -0.18 -8.08
CA PRO A 551 -0.71 1.01 -8.90
C PRO A 551 -1.11 2.24 -8.08
N ILE A 552 -1.74 1.99 -6.93
CA ILE A 552 -2.13 2.97 -5.92
C ILE A 552 -1.57 2.49 -4.58
N LYS A 553 -0.69 3.28 -3.98
CA LYS A 553 -0.20 3.06 -2.62
C LYS A 553 -1.07 3.87 -1.66
N ASN A 554 -1.61 3.22 -0.64
CA ASN A 554 -2.39 3.92 0.38
C ASN A 554 -1.50 4.88 1.17
N SER A 555 -1.94 6.12 1.32
CA SER A 555 -1.38 7.05 2.28
C SER A 555 -1.55 6.50 3.70
N TYR A 556 -0.56 6.74 4.57
CA TYR A 556 -0.63 6.40 6.00
C TYR A 556 -1.96 6.87 6.63
N TRP A 557 -2.44 8.03 6.18
CA TRP A 557 -3.66 8.68 6.66
C TRP A 557 -4.94 8.15 6.02
N SER A 558 -4.85 7.42 4.90
CA SER A 558 -6.00 6.78 4.23
C SER A 558 -6.33 5.41 4.82
N SER A 559 -5.40 4.80 5.56
CA SER A 559 -5.60 3.50 6.20
C SER A 559 -6.69 3.56 7.27
N ARG A 560 -7.39 2.42 7.48
CA ARG A 560 -8.33 2.23 8.59
C ARG A 560 -7.59 2.63 9.87
N THR A 561 -7.91 3.78 10.46
CA THR A 561 -7.50 4.09 11.83
C THR A 561 -7.99 2.92 12.67
N ASN A 562 -7.05 2.06 13.10
CA ASN A 562 -7.25 0.79 13.77
C ASN A 562 -8.65 0.65 14.38
N TRP A 563 -9.54 -0.03 13.65
CA TRP A 563 -10.55 -0.82 14.35
C TRP A 563 -9.76 -1.95 15.01
N LYS A 564 -9.27 -1.69 16.23
CA LYS A 564 -9.32 -2.76 17.21
C LYS A 564 -10.77 -3.22 17.19
N ARG A 565 -10.97 -4.45 16.71
CA ARG A 565 -12.18 -5.21 16.95
C ARG A 565 -12.24 -5.34 18.46
N ASP A 566 -12.91 -4.39 19.10
CA ASP A 566 -13.47 -4.59 20.43
C ASP A 566 -14.68 -5.52 20.28
#